data_AF-A0A534IYW4-F1
#
_entry.id   AF-A0A534IYW4-F1
#
_cell.length_a   1.000
_cell.length_b   1.000
_cell.length_c   1.000
_cell.angle_alpha   90.00
_cell.angle_beta   90.00
_cell.angle_gamma   90.00
#
_symmetry.space_group_name_H-M   'P 1'
#
loop_
_entity.id
_entity.type
_entity.pdbx_description
1 polymer ?
#
loop_
_entity_poly.entity_id
_entity_poly.type
_entity_poly.pdbx_seq_one_letter_code
_entity_poly.pdbx_strand_id
1 'polypeptide(L)'
;MEIGCGARVRDFDGRRYFYFWHYERDNGRSVRKEDYVGRADSERGRSELLRRMAMYHRKAEQEFARRRARIESLISTGYTST
;
A
#
# COMPACT_ATOMS: atom_id res chain seq x y z
N MET A 1 -9.97 6.84 1.59
CA MET A 1 -8.59 6.55 1.17
C MET A 1 -8.56 5.14 0.62
N GLU A 2 -8.16 4.96 -0.62
CA GLU A 2 -7.95 3.64 -1.21
C GLU A 2 -6.72 2.98 -0.56
N ILE A 3 -6.81 1.68 -0.29
CA ILE A 3 -5.70 0.89 0.24
C ILE A 3 -5.41 -0.18 -0.80
N GLY A 4 -4.15 -0.29 -1.18
CA GLY A 4 -3.71 -1.30 -2.12
C GLY A 4 -2.27 -1.08 -2.55
N CYS A 5 -1.56 -2.18 -2.73
CA CYS A 5 -0.26 -2.19 -3.36
C CYS A 5 -0.11 -3.43 -4.24
N GLY A 6 0.91 -3.42 -5.10
CA GLY A 6 1.27 -4.59 -5.88
C GLY A 6 2.57 -4.41 -6.63
N ALA A 7 3.04 -5.51 -7.20
CA ALA A 7 4.19 -5.51 -8.08
C ALA A 7 3.76 -5.60 -9.54
N ARG A 8 4.53 -4.98 -10.43
CA ARG A 8 4.47 -5.18 -11.87
C ARG A 8 5.87 -5.47 -12.39
N VAL A 9 5.96 -6.34 -13.38
CA VAL A 9 7.19 -6.53 -14.15
C VAL A 9 6.99 -5.84 -15.48
N ARG A 10 7.89 -4.94 -15.83
CA ARG A 10 7.93 -4.33 -17.17
C ARG A 10 9.15 -4.84 -17.92
N ASP A 11 8.96 -5.20 -19.18
CA ASP A 11 10.04 -5.56 -20.09
C ASP A 11 10.40 -4.34 -20.95
N PHE A 12 11.70 -4.05 -21.04
CA PHE A 12 12.26 -3.05 -21.93
C PHE A 12 13.53 -3.64 -22.56
N ASP A 13 13.51 -3.81 -23.88
CA ASP A 13 14.63 -4.36 -24.66
C ASP A 13 15.18 -5.68 -24.11
N GLY A 14 14.28 -6.59 -23.71
CA GLY A 14 14.63 -7.91 -23.17
C GLY A 14 15.15 -7.87 -21.73
N ARG A 15 15.12 -6.69 -21.09
CA ARG A 15 15.45 -6.53 -19.67
C ARG A 15 14.17 -6.33 -18.89
N ARG A 16 13.97 -7.17 -17.88
CA ARG A 16 12.78 -7.13 -17.02
C ARG A 16 13.09 -6.38 -15.74
N TYR A 17 12.14 -5.55 -15.31
CA TYR A 17 12.29 -4.69 -14.15
C TYR A 17 11.06 -4.74 -13.25
N PHE A 18 11.29 -4.78 -11.95
CA PHE A 18 10.26 -4.65 -10.94
C PHE A 18 9.87 -3.18 -10.74
N TYR A 19 8.57 -2.96 -10.76
CA TYR A 19 7.90 -1.74 -10.33
C TYR A 19 6.96 -2.08 -9.19
N PHE A 20 7.00 -1.29 -8.13
CA PHE A 20 6.08 -1.43 -7.00
C PHE A 20 5.09 -0.28 -7.04
N TRP A 21 3.80 -0.58 -7.16
CA TRP A 21 2.76 0.43 -7.06
C TRP A 21 2.05 0.35 -5.72
N HIS A 22 1.61 1.49 -5.21
CA HIS A 22 0.86 1.58 -3.97
C HIS A 22 0.06 2.87 -3.90
N TYR A 23 -1.02 2.85 -3.12
CA TYR A 23 -1.78 4.06 -2.81
C TYR A 23 -1.18 4.80 -1.62
N GLU A 24 -0.85 6.07 -1.84
CA GLU A 24 -0.49 7.00 -0.78
C GLU A 24 -1.60 8.01 -0.51
N ARG A 25 -1.57 8.59 0.69
CA ARG A 25 -2.42 9.72 1.05
C ARG A 25 -1.68 11.01 0.73
N ASP A 26 -2.28 11.82 -0.14
CA ASP A 26 -1.81 13.16 -0.45
C ASP A 26 -2.98 14.13 -0.35
N ASN A 27 -2.87 15.11 0.56
CA ASN A 27 -3.88 16.16 0.78
C ASN A 27 -5.33 15.64 0.88
N GLY A 28 -5.52 14.51 1.57
CA GLY A 28 -6.84 13.88 1.75
C GLY A 28 -7.34 13.05 0.57
N ARG A 29 -6.61 13.03 -0.55
CA ARG A 29 -6.87 12.20 -1.72
C ARG A 29 -5.99 10.95 -1.70
N SER A 30 -6.42 9.94 -2.44
CA SER A 30 -5.62 8.71 -2.66
C SER A 30 -4.92 8.86 -4.00
N VAL A 31 -3.60 8.77 -3.99
CA VAL A 31 -2.79 8.87 -5.20
C VAL A 31 -2.08 7.55 -5.39
N ARG A 32 -2.23 6.95 -6.57
CA ARG A 32 -1.47 5.75 -6.94
C ARG A 32 -0.07 6.16 -7.39
N LYS A 33 0.94 5.76 -6.63
CA LYS A 33 2.35 5.90 -7.01
C LYS A 33 2.87 4.58 -7.56
N GLU A 34 3.87 4.66 -8.43
CA GLU A 34 4.59 3.53 -8.96
C GLU A 34 6.08 3.82 -8.95
N ASP A 35 6.83 3.02 -8.20
CA ASP A 35 8.26 3.21 -7.96
C ASP A 35 9.05 2.12 -8.68
N TYR A 36 10.10 2.51 -9.39
CA TYR A 36 11.10 1.55 -9.86
C TYR A 36 11.83 0.91 -8.68
N VAL A 37 12.01 -0.40 -8.73
CA VAL A 37 12.65 -1.18 -7.66
C VAL A 37 14.03 -1.70 -8.10
N GLY A 38 14.12 -2.23 -9.31
CA GLY A 38 15.34 -2.87 -9.80
C GLY A 38 15.09 -3.88 -10.90
N ARG A 39 16.14 -4.56 -11.36
CA ARG A 39 16.00 -5.66 -12.32
C ARG A 39 15.32 -6.87 -11.70
N ALA A 40 14.48 -7.54 -12.48
CA ALA A 40 13.69 -8.69 -12.04
C ALA A 40 14.54 -9.94 -11.74
N ASP A 41 15.72 -10.04 -12.37
CA ASP A 41 16.69 -11.11 -12.17
C ASP A 41 17.66 -10.84 -10.99
N SER A 42 17.60 -9.65 -10.38
CA SER A 42 18.46 -9.30 -9.27
C SER A 42 17.86 -9.73 -7.93
N GLU A 43 18.65 -10.45 -7.12
CA GLU A 43 18.26 -10.82 -5.76
C GLU A 43 17.96 -9.58 -4.91
N ARG A 44 18.80 -8.54 -5.04
CA ARG A 44 18.57 -7.24 -4.38
C ARG A 44 17.21 -6.63 -4.74
N GLY A 45 16.83 -6.67 -6.02
CA GLY A 45 15.53 -6.16 -6.48
C GLY A 45 14.35 -6.95 -5.91
N ARG A 46 14.47 -8.29 -5.84
CA ARG A 46 13.44 -9.14 -5.23
C ARG A 46 13.29 -8.86 -3.73
N SER A 47 14.40 -8.78 -3.00
CA SER A 47 14.40 -8.51 -1.56
C SER A 47 13.84 -7.12 -1.24
N GLU A 48 14.20 -6.11 -2.02
CA GLU A 48 13.66 -4.75 -1.87
C GLU A 48 12.15 -4.70 -2.17
N LEU A 49 11.67 -5.41 -3.21
CA LEU A 49 10.25 -5.49 -3.52
C LEU A 49 9.44 -6.08 -2.36
N LEU A 50 9.90 -7.20 -1.80
CA LEU A 50 9.27 -7.86 -0.66
C LEU A 50 9.28 -6.95 0.57
N ARG A 51 10.39 -6.24 0.82
CA ARG A 51 10.50 -5.27 1.90
C ARG A 51 9.47 -4.14 1.76
N ARG A 52 9.33 -3.56 0.57
CA ARG A 52 8.33 -2.49 0.31
C ARG A 52 6.91 -2.97 0.52
N MET A 53 6.58 -4.18 0.05
CA MET A 53 5.28 -4.79 0.27
C MET A 53 4.98 -4.99 1.76
N ALA A 54 5.93 -5.53 2.53
CA ALA A 54 5.77 -5.71 3.97
C ALA A 54 5.58 -4.38 4.72
N MET A 55 6.37 -3.35 4.36
CA MET A 55 6.22 -2.01 4.93
C MET A 55 4.85 -1.39 4.61
N TYR A 56 4.35 -1.57 3.39
CA TYR A 56 3.04 -1.06 2.99
C TYR A 56 1.93 -1.78 3.75
N HIS A 57 1.94 -3.12 3.81
CA HIS A 57 0.93 -3.89 4.54
C HIS A 57 0.86 -3.50 6.01
N ARG A 58 2.00 -3.31 6.68
CA ARG A 58 2.02 -2.84 8.07
C ARG A 58 1.34 -1.48 8.25
N LYS A 59 1.52 -0.56 7.31
CA LYS A 59 0.82 0.75 7.32
C LYS A 59 -0.67 0.57 7.03
N ALA A 60 -1.02 -0.26 6.06
CA ALA A 60 -2.40 -0.55 5.69
C ALA A 60 -3.19 -1.18 6.85
N GLU A 61 -2.60 -2.12 7.59
CA GLU A 61 -3.19 -2.73 8.78
C GLU A 61 -3.53 -1.68 9.85
N GLN A 62 -2.63 -0.73 10.10
CA GLN A 62 -2.88 0.38 11.02
C GLN A 62 -4.04 1.26 10.55
N GLU A 63 -4.12 1.53 9.24
CA GLU A 63 -5.23 2.30 8.67
C GLU A 63 -6.56 1.55 8.75
N PHE A 64 -6.57 0.23 8.53
CA PHE A 64 -7.77 -0.58 8.73
C PHE A 64 -8.20 -0.57 10.21
N ALA A 65 -7.28 -0.73 11.15
CA ALA A 65 -7.57 -0.65 12.57
C ALA A 65 -8.16 0.72 12.96
N ARG A 66 -7.59 1.83 12.46
CA ARG A 66 -8.11 3.19 12.67
C ARG A 66 -9.52 3.37 12.11
N ARG A 67 -9.78 2.87 10.89
CA ARG A 67 -11.11 2.94 10.27
C ARG A 67 -12.13 2.17 11.09
N ARG A 68 -11.77 0.96 11.55
CA ARG A 68 -12.63 0.12 12.38
C ARG A 68 -12.98 0.80 13.69
N ALA A 69 -11.98 1.29 14.43
CA ALA A 69 -12.18 1.99 15.70
C ALA A 69 -13.07 3.24 15.54
N ARG A 70 -12.93 4.00 14.44
CA ARG A 70 -13.81 5.14 14.15
C ARG A 70 -15.25 4.70 13.95
N ILE A 71 -15.49 3.64 13.18
CA ILE A 71 -16.84 3.12 12.94
C ILE A 71 -17.44 2.61 14.26
N GLU A 72 -16.68 1.83 15.03
CA GLU A 72 -17.07 1.34 16.36
C GLU A 72 -17.48 2.50 17.28
N SER A 73 -16.70 3.59 17.32
CA SER A 73 -17.03 4.78 18.10
C SER A 73 -18.29 5.49 17.61
N LEU A 74 -18.46 5.67 16.30
CA LEU A 74 -19.67 6.29 15.73
C LEU A 74 -20.93 5.49 16.05
N ILE A 75 -20.83 4.16 15.97
CA ILE A 75 -21.88 3.24 16.38
C ILE A 75 -22.19 3.48 17.85
N SER A 76 -21.21 3.34 18.75
CA SER A 76 -21.41 3.50 20.20
C SER A 76 -22.10 4.82 20.55
N THR A 77 -21.61 5.96 20.06
CA THR A 77 -22.18 7.28 20.34
C THR A 77 -23.61 7.43 19.82
N GLY A 78 -23.93 6.86 18.66
CA GLY A 78 -25.29 6.84 18.12
C GLY A 78 -26.27 6.00 18.96
N TYR A 79 -25.77 4.97 19.65
CA TYR A 79 -26.54 4.18 20.62
C TYR A 79 -26.57 4.78 22.04
N THR A 80 -25.82 5.86 22.32
CA THR A 80 -25.77 6.48 23.67
C THR A 80 -26.66 7.73 23.80
N SER A 81 -27.51 8.03 22.81
CA SER A 81 -28.51 9.11 22.93
C SER A 81 -29.83 8.56 23.46
N THR A 82 -29.93 8.45 24.78
CA THR A 82 -31.18 8.28 25.56
C THR A 82 -31.16 9.26 26.72
#